data_AF-A0A8J3R427-F1
#
_entry.id   AF-A0A8J3R427-F1
#
_cell.length_a   1.000
_cell.length_b   1.000
_cell.length_c   1.000
_cell.angle_alpha   90.00
_cell.angle_beta   90.00
_cell.angle_gamma   90.00
#
_symmetry.space_group_name_H-M   'P 1'
#
loop_
_entity.id
_entity.type
_entity.pdbx_description
1 polymer ?
#
loop_
_entity_poly.entity_id
_entity_poly.type
_entity_poly.pdbx_seq_one_letter_code
_entity_poly.pdbx_strand_id
1 'polypeptide(L)' 'MSDSRRSDPVPQCPLRPGEPCTLCQLDVTGPQDCGLVYLVMHDPELREQFHAHQTARRAAHQEAVS' A
#
# COMPACT_ATOMS: atom_id res chain seq x y z
N MET A 1 1.63 25.24 -21.93
CA MET A 1 1.30 25.56 -20.52
C MET A 1 1.84 24.44 -19.64
N SER A 2 3.16 24.38 -19.49
CA SER A 2 3.79 23.44 -18.56
C SER A 2 4.03 24.20 -17.27
N ASP A 3 3.01 24.18 -16.41
CA ASP A 3 3.15 24.67 -15.06
C ASP A 3 4.03 23.67 -14.30
N SER A 4 5.17 24.15 -13.81
CA SER A 4 6.14 23.47 -12.94
C SER A 4 5.53 23.10 -11.58
N ARG A 5 4.41 22.37 -11.61
CA ARG A 5 3.61 22.02 -10.44
C ARG A 5 4.42 21.08 -9.57
N ARG A 6 4.66 21.53 -8.34
CA ARG A 6 4.77 20.74 -7.10
C ARG A 6 4.55 19.25 -7.38
N SER A 7 5.61 18.43 -7.27
CA SER A 7 5.53 16.99 -7.46
C SER A 7 4.31 16.45 -6.71
N ASP A 8 3.31 15.95 -7.43
CA ASP A 8 2.14 15.36 -6.80
C ASP A 8 2.62 14.21 -5.91
N PRO A 9 2.11 14.11 -4.66
CA PRO A 9 2.52 13.05 -3.76
C PRO A 9 2.25 11.69 -4.40
N VAL A 10 3.29 10.86 -4.54
CA VAL A 10 3.17 9.55 -5.17
C VAL A 10 2.37 8.63 -4.26
N PRO A 11 1.18 8.17 -4.68
CA PRO A 11 0.35 7.30 -3.85
C PRO A 11 1.07 5.98 -3.58
N GLN A 12 1.10 5.56 -2.32
CA GLN A 12 1.71 4.30 -1.89
C GLN A 12 0.66 3.19 -1.80
N CYS A 13 1.02 1.95 -2.14
CA CYS A 13 0.10 0.82 -2.01
C CYS A 13 0.05 0.35 -0.54
N PRO A 14 -1.12 0.37 0.14
CA PRO A 14 -1.23 -0.06 1.54
C PRO A 14 -0.82 -1.51 1.76
N LEU A 15 -1.02 -2.37 0.75
CA LEU A 15 -0.71 -3.80 0.80
C LEU A 15 0.75 -4.12 0.52
N ARG A 16 1.51 -3.18 -0.08
CA ARG A 16 2.93 -3.33 -0.41
C ARG A 16 3.71 -2.13 0.14
N PRO A 17 4.00 -2.13 1.46
CA PRO A 17 4.71 -1.02 2.09
C PRO A 17 6.06 -0.77 1.43
N GLY A 18 6.35 0.50 1.12
CA GLY A 18 7.58 0.92 0.46
C GLY A 18 7.51 0.90 -1.07
N GLU A 19 6.40 0.44 -1.65
CA GLU A 19 6.19 0.47 -3.10
C GLU A 19 5.09 1.46 -3.50
N PRO A 20 5.35 2.31 -4.52
CA PRO A 20 4.31 3.16 -5.08
C PRO A 20 3.20 2.31 -5.70
N CYS A 21 2.00 2.86 -5.80
CA CYS A 21 0.93 2.22 -6.55
C CYS A 21 1.34 2.13 -8.03
N THR A 22 1.37 0.92 -8.59
CA THR A 22 1.74 0.66 -9.99
C THR A 22 0.52 0.41 -10.88
N LEU A 23 -0.69 0.71 -10.41
CA LEU A 23 -1.96 0.48 -11.12
C LEU A 23 -2.06 -0.98 -11.63
N CYS A 24 -1.74 -1.95 -10.78
CA CYS A 24 -1.66 -3.36 -11.17
C CYS A 24 -3.02 -4.03 -11.45
N GLN A 25 -4.12 -3.35 -11.14
CA GLN A 25 -5.49 -3.81 -11.39
C GLN A 25 -6.13 -2.92 -12.47
N LEU A 26 -7.00 -3.52 -13.28
CA LEU A 26 -7.72 -2.81 -14.34
C LEU A 26 -8.64 -1.73 -13.75
N ASP A 27 -8.75 -0.61 -14.46
CA ASP A 27 -9.63 0.53 -14.14
C ASP A 27 -9.38 1.18 -12.76
N VAL A 28 -8.17 1.04 -12.21
CA VAL A 28 -7.74 1.66 -10.95
C VAL A 28 -6.95 2.94 -11.23
N THR A 29 -7.24 4.01 -10.49
CA THR A 29 -6.49 5.28 -10.53
C THR A 29 -5.60 5.47 -9.30
N GLY A 30 -5.78 4.66 -8.25
CA GLY A 30 -4.91 4.62 -7.08
C GLY A 30 -5.37 3.64 -6.00
N PRO A 31 -4.80 3.71 -4.79
CA PRO A 31 -5.22 2.85 -3.68
C PRO A 31 -6.68 3.03 -3.26
N GLN A 32 -7.24 4.24 -3.44
CA GLN A 32 -8.58 4.61 -3.02
C GLN A 32 -9.71 3.91 -3.80
N ASP A 33 -9.46 3.51 -5.04
CA ASP A 33 -10.41 2.83 -5.93
C ASP A 33 -9.97 1.40 -6.29
N CYS A 34 -8.93 0.88 -5.61
CA CYS A 34 -8.46 -0.48 -5.82
C CYS A 34 -9.36 -1.50 -5.10
N GLY A 35 -9.99 -2.40 -5.87
CA GLY A 35 -10.85 -3.46 -5.32
C GLY A 35 -10.14 -4.40 -4.34
N LEU A 36 -8.85 -4.70 -4.54
CA LEU A 36 -8.08 -5.55 -3.61
C LEU A 36 -7.86 -4.85 -2.26
N VAL A 37 -7.52 -3.56 -2.28
CA VAL A 37 -7.40 -2.75 -1.06
C VAL A 37 -8.74 -2.70 -0.33
N TYR A 38 -9.85 -2.50 -1.06
CA TYR A 38 -11.18 -2.54 -0.48
C TYR A 38 -11.44 -3.84 0.27
N LEU A 39 -11.24 -5.01 -0.36
CA LEU A 39 -11.52 -6.31 0.25
C LEU A 39 -10.71 -6.53 1.54
N VAL A 40 -9.40 -6.31 1.50
CA VAL A 40 -8.53 -6.56 2.67
C VAL A 40 -8.78 -5.53 3.77
N MET A 41 -8.97 -4.26 3.42
CA MET A 41 -9.09 -3.19 4.42
C MET A 41 -10.50 -3.05 4.98
N HIS A 42 -11.54 -3.56 4.33
CA HIS A 42 -12.92 -3.48 4.85
C HIS A 42 -13.35 -4.73 5.60
N ASP A 43 -12.76 -5.89 5.30
CA ASP A 43 -12.97 -7.10 6.10
C ASP A 43 -12.17 -7.05 7.42
N PRO A 44 -12.82 -7.16 8.60
CA PRO A 44 -12.13 -7.08 9.88
C PRO A 44 -11.08 -8.16 10.11
N GLU A 45 -11.38 -9.39 9.71
CA GLU A 45 -10.50 -10.53 9.92
C GLU A 45 -9.26 -10.41 9.03
N LEU A 46 -9.45 -10.09 7.75
CA LEU A 46 -8.33 -9.87 6.83
C LEU A 46 -7.46 -8.69 7.24
N ARG A 47 -8.06 -7.61 7.76
CA ARG A 47 -7.31 -6.44 8.24
C ARG A 47 -6.44 -6.79 9.44
N GLU A 48 -6.94 -7.56 10.39
CA GLU A 48 -6.18 -8.02 11.56
C GLU A 48 -5.03 -8.94 11.14
N GLN A 49 -5.30 -9.93 10.27
CA GLN A 49 -4.27 -10.81 9.72
C GLN A 49 -3.19 -10.01 8.98
N PHE A 50 -3.60 -9.05 8.14
CA PHE A 50 -2.67 -8.18 7.43
C PHE A 50 -1.80 -7.36 8.38
N HIS A 51 -2.38 -6.80 9.44
CA HIS A 51 -1.63 -6.07 10.46
C HIS A 51 -0.61 -6.98 11.16
N ALA A 52 -1.00 -8.20 11.55
CA ALA A 52 -0.11 -9.18 12.14
C ALA A 52 1.04 -9.59 11.20
N HIS A 53 0.76 -9.76 9.90
CA HIS A 53 1.81 -10.01 8.91
C HIS A 53 2.77 -8.83 8.76
N GLN A 54 2.26 -7.59 8.78
CA GLN A 54 3.12 -6.41 8.72
C GLN A 54 4.02 -6.25 9.94
N THR A 55 3.50 -6.46 11.16
CA THR A 55 4.31 -6.37 12.37
C THR A 55 5.41 -7.43 12.37
N ALA A 56 5.10 -8.67 12.00
CA ALA A 56 6.09 -9.74 11.86
C ALA A 56 7.17 -9.41 10.82
N ARG A 57 6.79 -8.89 9.65
CA ARG A 57 7.74 -8.47 8.60
C ARG A 57 8.66 -7.35 9.07
N ARG A 58 8.14 -6.38 9.83
CA ARG A 58 8.95 -5.27 10.37
C ARG A 58 9.97 -5.76 11.40
N ALA A 59 9.55 -6.63 12.32
CA ALA A 59 10.45 -7.23 13.30
C ALA A 59 11.59 -8.00 12.61
N ALA A 60 11.25 -8.87 11.66
CA ALA A 60 12.26 -9.63 10.90
C ALA A 60 13.22 -8.73 10.11
N HIS A 61 12.74 -7.62 9.54
CA HIS A 61 13.61 -6.65 8.85
C HIS A 61 14.58 -5.95 9.83
N GLN A 62 14.12 -5.61 11.04
CA GLN A 62 14.97 -4.98 12.06
C GLN A 62 16.08 -5.91 12.53
N GLU A 63 15.79 -7.19 12.71
CA GLU A 63 16.77 -8.22 13.07
C GLU A 63 17.82 -8.42 11.97
N ALA A 64 17.42 -8.43 10.71
CA ALA A 64 18.33 -8.64 9.58
C ALA A 64 19.24 -7.43 9.27
N VAL A 65 18.82 -6.22 9.66
CA VAL A 65 19.58 -4.97 9.44
C VAL A 65 20.50 -4.64 10.62
N SER A 66 20.32 -5.29 11.77
CA SER A 66 21.21 -5.17 12.94
C SER A 66 22.46 -6.04 12.78
#